data_AF-A0A9E3K863-F1
#
_entry.id   AF-A0A9E3K863-F1
#
_cell.length_a   1.000
_cell.length_b   1.000
_cell.length_c   1.000
_cell.angle_alpha   90.00
_cell.angle_beta   90.00
_cell.angle_gamma   90.00
#
_symmetry.space_group_name_H-M   'P 1'
#
loop_
_entity.id
_entity.type
_entity.pdbx_description
1 polymer ?
#
loop_
_entity_poly.entity_id
_entity_poly.type
_entity_poly.pdbx_seq_one_letter_code
_entity_poly.pdbx_strand_id
1 'polypeptide(L)'
;MRFIATIVLAAAALAAAPASAAAYINFSGSTATFGNTDVSSPSFSDSIDLGSFGGLITAGQSYRISGTISTSFQNGAEALQNIDFSSITLGGQNFTLTPSGQFEFGFISDAAVSVGSLLQISGASGSNASYAGTLNIAAVPEAATWAMMIIGFGFVGGVVRTRARKQAAHNHGRLAYS
;
A
#
# COMPACT_ATOMS: atom_id res chain seq x y z
N MET A 1 42.22 1.99 -65.94
CA MET A 1 41.92 3.03 -64.93
C MET A 1 41.18 2.36 -63.78
N ARG A 2 41.81 2.24 -62.61
CA ARG A 2 41.27 1.50 -61.46
C ARG A 2 40.82 2.53 -60.42
N PHE A 3 39.51 2.64 -60.19
CA PHE A 3 38.96 3.47 -59.11
C PHE A 3 38.94 2.64 -57.82
N ILE A 4 39.61 3.12 -56.78
CA ILE A 4 39.59 2.54 -55.44
C ILE A 4 38.43 3.22 -54.69
N ALA A 5 37.43 2.44 -54.29
CA ALA A 5 36.34 2.90 -53.44
C ALA A 5 36.62 2.48 -52.00
N THR A 6 36.84 3.47 -51.13
CA THR A 6 37.03 3.27 -49.68
C THR A 6 35.67 3.26 -49.00
N ILE A 7 35.26 2.11 -48.46
CA ILE A 7 34.05 1.99 -47.63
C ILE A 7 34.46 2.25 -46.18
N VAL A 8 33.91 3.32 -45.57
CA VAL A 8 33.99 3.56 -44.13
C VAL A 8 32.79 2.86 -43.48
N LEU A 9 33.04 1.84 -42.68
CA LEU A 9 32.03 1.14 -41.90
C LEU A 9 31.89 1.85 -40.54
N ALA A 10 30.80 2.56 -40.32
CA ALA A 10 30.47 3.12 -39.01
C ALA A 10 29.85 2.03 -38.12
N ALA A 11 30.59 1.54 -37.14
CA ALA A 11 30.08 0.61 -36.14
C ALA A 11 29.29 1.39 -35.08
N ALA A 12 27.96 1.32 -35.14
CA ALA A 12 27.09 1.80 -34.07
C ALA A 12 27.11 0.77 -32.94
N ALA A 13 27.84 1.05 -31.85
CA ALA A 13 27.73 0.29 -30.62
C ALA A 13 26.39 0.62 -29.96
N LEU A 14 25.41 -0.29 -30.07
CA LEU A 14 24.24 -0.28 -29.19
C LEU A 14 24.74 -0.60 -27.77
N ALA A 15 24.80 0.40 -26.90
CA ALA A 15 25.01 0.16 -25.48
C ALA A 15 23.82 -0.64 -24.95
N ALA A 16 24.06 -1.88 -24.51
CA ALA A 16 23.07 -2.65 -23.78
C ALA A 16 22.80 -1.93 -22.45
N ALA A 17 21.57 -1.46 -22.25
CA ALA A 17 21.15 -1.00 -20.93
C ALA A 17 21.13 -2.21 -19.97
N PRO A 18 21.58 -2.06 -18.71
CA PRO A 18 21.47 -3.11 -17.72
C PRO A 18 20.00 -3.49 -17.52
N ALA A 19 19.72 -4.78 -17.42
CA ALA A 19 18.38 -5.27 -17.13
C ALA A 19 18.12 -5.15 -15.62
N SER A 20 17.36 -4.14 -15.19
CA SER A 20 16.91 -3.99 -13.80
C SER A 20 15.69 -4.87 -13.51
N ALA A 21 15.58 -5.42 -12.29
CA ALA A 21 14.38 -6.15 -11.89
C ALA A 21 13.18 -5.20 -11.75
N ALA A 22 11.99 -5.70 -12.11
CA ALA A 22 10.75 -4.97 -11.89
C ALA A 22 10.36 -5.02 -10.41
N ALA A 23 9.85 -3.91 -9.88
CA ALA A 23 9.25 -3.89 -8.56
C ALA A 23 8.04 -4.83 -8.49
N TYR A 24 7.87 -5.51 -7.36
CA TYR A 24 6.82 -6.51 -7.15
C TYR A 24 5.97 -6.21 -5.92
N ILE A 25 4.77 -6.79 -5.87
CA ILE A 25 3.91 -6.86 -4.68
C ILE A 25 3.21 -8.21 -4.61
N ASN A 26 3.18 -8.80 -3.42
CA ASN A 26 2.55 -10.08 -3.13
C ASN A 26 1.63 -9.95 -1.92
N PHE A 27 0.37 -10.31 -2.10
CA PHE A 27 -0.65 -10.24 -1.05
C PHE A 27 -0.81 -11.58 -0.32
N SER A 28 -1.00 -11.50 1.00
CA SER A 28 -1.34 -12.60 1.89
C SER A 28 -2.41 -12.13 2.88
N GLY A 29 -3.68 -12.28 2.50
CA GLY A 29 -4.79 -11.76 3.29
C GLY A 29 -4.76 -10.23 3.36
N SER A 30 -4.81 -9.68 4.57
CA SER A 30 -4.77 -8.24 4.85
C SER A 30 -3.36 -7.65 4.89
N THR A 31 -2.34 -8.40 4.48
CA THR A 31 -0.94 -7.95 4.48
C THR A 31 -0.36 -8.13 3.08
N ALA A 32 0.55 -7.24 2.68
CA ALA A 32 1.30 -7.34 1.45
C ALA A 32 2.80 -7.23 1.72
N THR A 33 3.60 -7.93 0.93
CA THR A 33 5.05 -7.73 0.84
C THR A 33 5.36 -7.14 -0.54
N PHE A 34 6.30 -6.22 -0.60
CA PHE A 34 6.71 -5.59 -1.87
C PHE A 34 8.21 -5.34 -1.87
N GLY A 35 8.78 -5.07 -3.03
CA GLY A 35 10.19 -4.73 -3.14
C GLY A 35 10.71 -4.66 -4.57
N ASN A 36 12.00 -4.39 -4.68
CA ASN A 36 12.79 -4.52 -5.89
C ASN A 36 14.12 -5.17 -5.52
N THR A 37 14.49 -6.25 -6.21
CA THR A 37 15.70 -7.02 -5.93
C THR A 37 16.92 -6.57 -6.73
N ASP A 38 16.75 -5.69 -7.72
CA ASP A 38 17.85 -5.19 -8.55
C ASP A 38 17.56 -3.77 -9.05
N VAL A 39 17.88 -2.81 -8.19
CA VAL A 39 17.94 -1.40 -8.51
C VAL A 39 19.36 -1.10 -9.00
N SER A 40 19.52 -1.08 -10.33
CA SER A 40 20.82 -0.94 -11.00
C SER A 40 21.06 0.44 -11.63
N SER A 41 20.21 1.42 -11.30
CA SER A 41 20.21 2.75 -11.92
C SER A 41 20.63 3.82 -10.92
N PRO A 42 21.43 4.82 -11.35
CA PRO A 42 21.90 5.91 -10.47
C PRO A 42 20.74 6.73 -9.90
N SER A 43 19.61 6.76 -10.59
CA SER A 43 18.32 7.18 -10.07
C SER A 43 17.25 6.18 -10.48
N PHE A 44 16.26 5.97 -9.63
CA PHE A 44 15.16 5.05 -9.90
C PHE A 44 13.82 5.66 -9.49
N SER A 45 12.77 5.18 -10.14
CA SER A 45 11.39 5.47 -9.79
C SER A 45 10.55 4.24 -10.09
N ASP A 46 10.11 3.59 -9.02
CA ASP A 46 9.22 2.45 -9.08
C ASP A 46 7.80 2.88 -8.78
N SER A 47 6.85 2.34 -9.55
CA SER A 47 5.42 2.53 -9.35
C SER A 47 4.77 1.17 -9.25
N ILE A 48 4.20 0.89 -8.09
CA ILE A 48 3.51 -0.35 -7.79
C ILE A 48 2.03 -0.02 -7.69
N ASP A 49 1.25 -0.52 -8.64
CA ASP A 49 -0.19 -0.52 -8.53
C ASP A 49 -0.60 -1.55 -7.48
N LEU A 50 -1.34 -1.10 -6.48
CA LEU A 50 -1.89 -1.98 -5.45
C LEU A 50 -3.07 -2.79 -6.00
N GLY A 51 -3.56 -2.44 -7.20
CA GLY A 51 -4.68 -3.07 -7.88
C GLY A 51 -5.93 -3.05 -7.03
N SER A 52 -6.66 -4.17 -7.02
CA SER A 52 -7.71 -4.45 -6.04
C SER A 52 -7.16 -5.09 -4.76
N PHE A 53 -5.85 -5.04 -4.50
CA PHE A 53 -5.20 -5.68 -3.35
C PHE A 53 -5.47 -7.18 -3.27
N GLY A 54 -5.22 -7.90 -4.36
CA GLY A 54 -5.58 -9.32 -4.45
C GLY A 54 -7.09 -9.59 -4.32
N GLY A 55 -7.93 -8.58 -4.58
CA GLY A 55 -9.40 -8.63 -4.43
C GLY A 55 -9.92 -8.12 -3.09
N LEU A 56 -9.07 -7.63 -2.18
CA LEU A 56 -9.47 -7.13 -0.86
C LEU A 56 -10.06 -5.71 -0.91
N ILE A 57 -9.60 -4.86 -1.82
CA ILE A 57 -10.13 -3.51 -2.02
C ILE A 57 -11.28 -3.55 -3.03
N THR A 58 -12.47 -3.25 -2.52
CA THR A 58 -13.70 -3.14 -3.30
C THR A 58 -13.99 -1.66 -3.58
N ALA A 59 -14.45 -1.34 -4.79
CA ALA A 59 -14.90 0.00 -5.14
C ALA A 59 -16.02 0.45 -4.18
N GLY A 60 -15.95 1.70 -3.71
CA GLY A 60 -16.89 2.27 -2.74
C GLY A 60 -16.42 2.20 -1.29
N GLN A 61 -15.57 1.22 -0.94
CA GLN A 61 -15.04 1.06 0.41
C GLN A 61 -13.76 1.90 0.62
N SER A 62 -13.61 2.48 1.81
CA SER A 62 -12.38 3.14 2.23
C SER A 62 -11.48 2.18 3.01
N TYR A 63 -10.16 2.28 2.81
CA TYR A 63 -9.19 1.48 3.54
C TYR A 63 -8.15 2.35 4.23
N ARG A 64 -7.52 1.79 5.25
CA ARG A 64 -6.36 2.35 5.93
C ARG A 64 -5.19 1.40 5.80
N ILE A 65 -4.03 1.96 5.51
CA ILE A 65 -2.80 1.20 5.37
C ILE A 65 -1.74 1.76 6.30
N SER A 66 -1.08 0.86 7.02
CA SER A 66 0.19 1.15 7.65
C SER A 66 1.26 0.30 6.96
N GLY A 67 2.49 0.78 6.92
CA GLY A 67 3.54 0.06 6.23
C GLY A 67 4.93 0.48 6.62
N THR A 68 5.87 -0.38 6.27
CA THR A 68 7.30 -0.17 6.44
C THR A 68 8.04 -0.54 5.17
N ILE A 69 9.22 0.04 5.00
CA ILE A 69 10.15 -0.28 3.92
C ILE A 69 11.56 -0.12 4.46
N SER A 70 12.48 -0.95 3.99
CA SER A 70 13.89 -0.88 4.32
C SER A 70 14.77 -1.24 3.13
N THR A 71 15.99 -0.69 3.11
CA THR A 71 17.04 -1.10 2.19
C THR A 71 17.80 -2.31 2.74
N SER A 72 18.46 -3.06 1.85
CA SER A 72 19.37 -4.14 2.24
C SER A 72 20.59 -4.21 1.32
N PHE A 73 21.73 -4.56 1.90
CA PHE A 73 22.99 -4.71 1.20
C PHE A 73 23.80 -5.90 1.74
N GLN A 74 24.79 -6.33 0.96
CA GLN A 74 25.78 -7.33 1.34
C GLN A 74 27.00 -6.66 1.97
N ASN A 75 27.52 -7.26 3.04
CA ASN A 75 28.74 -6.78 3.69
C ASN A 75 29.91 -6.69 2.68
N GLY A 76 30.54 -5.52 2.58
CA GLY A 76 31.59 -5.20 1.61
C GLY A 76 31.11 -4.69 0.26
N ALA A 77 29.80 -4.53 0.03
CA ALA A 77 29.21 -4.01 -1.21
C ALA A 77 28.41 -2.70 -1.00
N GLU A 78 28.60 -2.03 0.13
CA GLU A 78 27.76 -0.93 0.62
C GLU A 78 27.76 0.26 -0.34
N ALA A 79 28.93 0.61 -0.89
CA ALA A 79 29.05 1.72 -1.85
C ALA A 79 28.26 1.50 -3.14
N LEU A 80 27.99 0.24 -3.50
CA LEU A 80 27.22 -0.12 -4.70
C LEU A 80 25.75 -0.32 -4.34
N GLN A 81 25.46 -1.03 -3.26
CA GLN A 81 24.12 -1.48 -2.92
C GLN A 81 23.37 -0.51 -2.00
N ASN A 82 23.98 0.63 -1.63
CA ASN A 82 23.28 1.68 -0.90
C ASN A 82 22.14 2.26 -1.74
N ILE A 83 21.01 2.49 -1.08
CA ILE A 83 19.87 3.22 -1.64
C ILE A 83 19.63 4.41 -0.74
N ASP A 84 19.57 5.57 -1.38
CA ASP A 84 19.10 6.80 -0.75
C ASP A 84 17.68 7.11 -1.25
N PHE A 85 16.67 6.87 -0.41
CA PHE A 85 15.29 7.19 -0.72
C PHE A 85 15.10 8.71 -0.77
N SER A 86 14.58 9.20 -1.89
CA SER A 86 14.24 10.62 -2.05
C SER A 86 12.76 10.88 -1.79
N SER A 87 11.88 9.94 -2.15
CA SER A 87 10.45 10.04 -1.88
C SER A 87 9.79 8.66 -1.93
N ILE A 88 8.90 8.44 -0.96
CA ILE A 88 8.02 7.27 -0.91
C ILE A 88 6.62 7.77 -0.60
N THR A 89 5.65 7.46 -1.47
CA THR A 89 4.25 7.85 -1.30
C THR A 89 3.30 6.71 -1.54
N LEU A 90 2.18 6.71 -0.82
CA LEU A 90 1.09 5.77 -0.97
C LEU A 90 -0.21 6.55 -1.17
N GLY A 91 -0.80 6.46 -2.37
CA GLY A 91 -1.98 7.25 -2.72
C GLY A 91 -1.75 8.76 -2.57
N GLY A 92 -0.51 9.22 -2.77
CA GLY A 92 -0.10 10.62 -2.57
C GLY A 92 0.28 11.00 -1.14
N GLN A 93 0.15 10.10 -0.16
CA GLN A 93 0.57 10.36 1.22
C GLN A 93 2.01 9.90 1.46
N ASN A 94 2.83 10.76 2.07
CA ASN A 94 4.26 10.50 2.28
C ASN A 94 4.54 9.51 3.41
N PHE A 95 5.54 8.66 3.21
CA PHE A 95 6.19 7.97 4.31
C PHE A 95 7.07 8.95 5.09
N THR A 96 7.24 8.68 6.38
CA THR A 96 8.32 9.24 7.18
C THR A 96 9.58 8.43 6.93
N LEU A 97 10.63 9.08 6.44
CA LEU A 97 11.92 8.45 6.16
C LEU A 97 12.92 8.73 7.28
N THR A 98 13.79 7.77 7.56
CA THR A 98 15.00 8.03 8.34
C THR A 98 15.97 8.88 7.52
N PRO A 99 16.89 9.61 8.17
CA PRO A 99 17.98 10.27 7.47
C PRO A 99 18.77 9.26 6.63
N SER A 100 19.33 9.74 5.51
CA SER A 100 20.12 8.89 4.64
C SER A 100 21.38 8.35 5.30
N GLY A 101 21.71 7.11 4.96
CA GLY A 101 22.80 6.37 5.57
C GLY A 101 22.86 4.95 5.02
N GLN A 102 23.70 4.12 5.64
CA GLN A 102 23.92 2.75 5.16
C GLN A 102 22.66 1.88 5.14
N PHE A 103 21.76 2.12 6.10
CA PHE A 103 20.41 1.57 6.11
C PHE A 103 19.43 2.71 6.11
N GLU A 104 18.42 2.60 5.27
CA GLU A 104 17.31 3.54 5.27
C GLU A 104 16.01 2.81 5.52
N PHE A 105 15.16 3.46 6.31
CA PHE A 105 13.85 2.97 6.68
C PHE A 105 12.81 4.03 6.37
N GLY A 106 11.65 3.56 5.89
CA GLY A 106 10.46 4.38 5.78
C GLY A 106 9.30 3.73 6.51
N PHE A 107 8.42 4.53 7.09
CA PHE A 107 7.15 4.05 7.59
C PHE A 107 6.01 5.02 7.28
N ILE A 108 4.81 4.48 7.18
CA ILE A 108 3.57 5.25 7.12
C ILE A 108 2.56 4.61 8.07
N SER A 109 1.74 5.44 8.70
CA SER A 109 0.64 4.99 9.53
C SER A 109 -0.67 5.59 9.04
N ASP A 110 -1.71 4.76 9.04
CA ASP A 110 -3.10 5.18 8.78
C ASP A 110 -3.32 5.91 7.43
N ALA A 111 -2.62 5.48 6.39
CA ALA A 111 -2.77 6.04 5.06
C ALA A 111 -4.14 5.68 4.47
N ALA A 112 -4.95 6.69 4.17
CA ALA A 112 -6.21 6.50 3.46
C ALA A 112 -5.94 6.14 2.00
N VAL A 113 -6.50 5.01 1.56
CA VAL A 113 -6.38 4.55 0.16
C VAL A 113 -7.71 4.10 -0.40
N SER A 114 -7.81 4.18 -1.73
CA SER A 114 -8.90 3.67 -2.55
C SER A 114 -8.37 2.79 -3.69
N VAL A 115 -9.27 2.16 -4.44
CA VAL A 115 -8.93 1.43 -5.68
C VAL A 115 -8.08 2.32 -6.59
N GLY A 116 -6.96 1.78 -7.09
CA GLY A 116 -6.04 2.49 -7.99
C GLY A 116 -5.03 3.40 -7.28
N SER A 117 -4.96 3.35 -5.95
CA SER A 117 -3.87 4.01 -5.22
C SER A 117 -2.53 3.37 -5.59
N LEU A 118 -1.55 4.20 -5.94
CA LEU A 118 -0.20 3.76 -6.28
C LEU A 118 0.73 3.88 -5.07
N LEU A 119 1.60 2.89 -4.89
CA LEU A 119 2.82 3.01 -4.09
C LEU A 119 3.95 3.44 -5.02
N GLN A 120 4.48 4.65 -4.78
CA GLN A 120 5.55 5.22 -5.59
C GLN A 120 6.80 5.34 -4.73
N ILE A 121 7.92 4.85 -5.24
CA ILE A 121 9.19 4.75 -4.54
C ILE A 121 10.24 5.33 -5.46
N SER A 122 11.04 6.26 -4.96
CA SER A 122 12.10 6.89 -5.75
C SER A 122 13.31 7.19 -4.89
N GLY A 123 14.46 7.21 -5.54
CA GLY A 123 15.73 7.42 -4.86
C GLY A 123 16.91 7.34 -5.82
N ALA A 124 18.08 7.31 -5.20
CA ALA A 124 19.34 7.03 -5.87
C ALA A 124 19.88 5.68 -5.40
N SER A 125 20.63 5.01 -6.26
CA SER A 125 21.34 3.78 -5.91
C SER A 125 22.67 3.71 -6.65
N GLY A 126 23.62 2.91 -6.18
CA GLY A 126 24.84 2.64 -6.93
C GLY A 126 24.60 1.64 -8.07
N SER A 127 24.40 0.37 -7.71
CA SER A 127 24.10 -0.76 -8.58
C SER A 127 23.77 -2.01 -7.76
N ASN A 128 22.95 -2.93 -8.31
CA ASN A 128 22.57 -4.19 -7.67
C ASN A 128 22.01 -4.00 -6.25
N ALA A 129 21.32 -2.88 -6.03
CA ALA A 129 20.76 -2.55 -4.75
C ALA A 129 19.36 -3.16 -4.60
N SER A 130 18.87 -3.26 -3.36
CA SER A 130 17.56 -3.83 -3.11
C SER A 130 16.84 -3.14 -1.95
N TYR A 131 15.52 -3.10 -2.06
CA TYR A 131 14.64 -2.68 -0.98
C TYR A 131 13.44 -3.62 -0.89
N ALA A 132 12.87 -3.71 0.30
CA ALA A 132 11.64 -4.45 0.52
C ALA A 132 10.82 -3.81 1.64
N GLY A 133 9.53 -4.11 1.67
CA GLY A 133 8.62 -3.59 2.67
C GLY A 133 7.38 -4.42 2.87
N THR A 134 6.59 -4.00 3.84
CA THR A 134 5.31 -4.60 4.18
C THR A 134 4.22 -3.54 4.28
N LEU A 135 3.01 -3.91 3.85
CA LEU A 135 1.80 -3.11 4.03
C LEU A 135 0.79 -3.93 4.81
N ASN A 136 0.10 -3.30 5.76
CA ASN A 136 -0.99 -3.89 6.51
C ASN A 136 -2.27 -3.08 6.25
N ILE A 137 -3.32 -3.76 5.82
CA ILE A 137 -4.54 -3.14 5.30
C ILE A 137 -5.70 -3.42 6.25
N ALA A 138 -6.47 -2.38 6.56
CA ALA A 138 -7.71 -2.46 7.30
C ALA A 138 -8.85 -1.78 6.52
N ALA A 139 -9.97 -2.48 6.36
CA ALA A 139 -11.19 -1.88 5.83
C ALA A 139 -11.79 -0.93 6.88
N VAL A 140 -12.20 0.26 6.45
CA VAL A 140 -12.95 1.19 7.29
C VAL A 140 -14.44 0.88 7.14
N PRO A 141 -15.16 0.57 8.24
CA PRO A 141 -16.60 0.34 8.17
C PRO A 141 -17.32 1.57 7.62
N GLU A 142 -18.12 1.37 6.57
CA GLU A 142 -18.87 2.46 5.95
C GLU A 142 -19.93 3.05 6.89
N ALA A 143 -20.28 4.33 6.70
CA ALA A 143 -21.34 5.00 7.45
C ALA A 143 -22.68 4.25 7.39
N ALA A 144 -22.96 3.53 6.29
CA ALA A 144 -24.13 2.68 6.16
C ALA A 144 -24.14 1.54 7.20
N THR A 145 -22.98 0.94 7.49
CA THR A 145 -22.84 -0.09 8.53
C THR A 145 -23.17 0.48 9.91
N TRP A 146 -22.67 1.68 10.22
CA TRP A 146 -23.01 2.38 11.46
C TRP A 146 -24.50 2.71 11.53
N ALA A 147 -25.09 3.20 10.43
CA ALA A 147 -26.51 3.50 10.35
C ALA A 147 -27.37 2.24 10.56
N MET A 148 -27.00 1.11 9.94
CA MET A 148 -27.70 -0.17 10.11
C MET A 148 -27.61 -0.69 11.55
N MET A 149 -26.46 -0.52 12.23
CA MET A 149 -26.37 -0.85 13.66
C MET A 149 -27.30 0.03 14.50
N ILE A 150 -27.30 1.34 14.27
CA ILE A 150 -28.17 2.28 14.98
C ILE A 150 -29.64 1.96 14.74
N ILE A 151 -30.03 1.67 13.49
CA ILE A 151 -31.39 1.29 13.14
C ILE A 151 -31.76 -0.04 13.82
N GLY A 152 -30.88 -1.04 13.79
CA GLY A 152 -31.09 -2.32 14.45
C GLY A 152 -31.32 -2.17 15.95
N PHE A 153 -30.45 -1.42 16.65
CA PHE A 153 -30.62 -1.16 18.08
C PHE A 153 -31.86 -0.30 18.38
N GLY A 154 -32.14 0.71 17.55
CA GLY A 154 -33.34 1.54 17.67
C GLY A 154 -34.63 0.72 17.53
N PHE A 155 -34.66 -0.21 16.57
CA PHE A 155 -35.80 -1.10 16.35
C PHE A 155 -36.03 -2.04 17.54
N VAL A 156 -34.98 -2.74 18.00
CA VAL A 156 -35.06 -3.65 19.15
C VAL A 156 -35.49 -2.90 20.41
N GLY A 157 -34.88 -1.74 20.68
CA GLY A 157 -35.24 -0.88 21.81
C GLY A 157 -36.71 -0.41 21.75
N GLY A 158 -37.20 -0.05 20.56
CA GLY A 158 -38.60 0.31 20.35
C GLY A 158 -39.58 -0.83 20.65
N VAL A 159 -39.26 -2.06 20.21
CA VAL A 159 -40.09 -3.25 20.48
C VAL A 159 -40.11 -3.59 21.97
N VAL A 160 -38.96 -3.55 22.66
CA VAL A 160 -38.89 -3.79 24.10
C VAL A 160 -39.72 -2.75 24.87
N ARG A 161 -39.59 -1.47 24.52
CA ARG A 161 -40.33 -0.38 25.17
C ARG A 161 -41.85 -0.52 25.00
N THR A 162 -42.32 -0.92 23.83
CA THR A 162 -43.76 -1.10 23.58
C THR A 162 -44.32 -2.32 24.32
N ARG A 163 -43.57 -3.43 24.40
CA ARG A 163 -43.95 -4.62 25.17
C ARG A 163 -43.99 -4.36 26.67
N ALA A 164 -42.98 -3.69 27.22
CA ALA A 164 -42.93 -3.33 28.64
C ALA A 164 -44.14 -2.47 29.04
N ARG A 165 -44.53 -1.50 28.20
CA ARG A 165 -45.74 -0.68 28.43
C ARG A 165 -47.02 -1.51 28.43
N LYS A 166 -47.17 -2.44 27.48
CA LYS A 166 -48.34 -3.33 27.42
C LYS A 166 -48.42 -4.26 28.65
N GLN A 167 -47.28 -4.80 29.10
CA GLN A 167 -47.22 -5.64 30.31
C GLN A 167 -47.53 -4.86 31.59
N ALA A 168 -46.99 -3.63 31.74
CA ALA A 168 -47.30 -2.78 32.89
C ALA A 168 -48.80 -2.41 32.96
N ALA A 169 -49.41 -2.06 31.83
CA ALA A 169 -50.84 -1.76 31.76
C ALA A 169 -51.71 -2.99 32.09
N HIS A 170 -51.33 -4.17 31.60
CA HIS A 170 -52.01 -5.43 31.94
C HIS A 170 -51.92 -5.76 33.44
N ASN A 171 -50.75 -5.55 34.06
CA ASN A 171 -50.56 -5.82 35.49
C ASN A 171 -51.32 -4.83 36.39
N HIS A 172 -51.40 -3.54 36.02
CA HIS A 172 -52.22 -2.57 36.75
C HIS A 172 -53.72 -2.87 36.65
N GLY A 173 -54.21 -3.36 35.51
CA GLY A 173 -55.61 -3.79 35.36
C GLY A 173 -56.00 -5.00 36.21
N ARG A 174 -55.05 -5.90 36.52
CA ARG A 174 -55.28 -7.07 37.38
C ARG A 174 -55.38 -6.74 38.87
N LEU A 175 -54.78 -5.65 39.34
CA LEU A 175 -54.80 -5.24 40.75
C LEU A 175 -56.05 -4.42 41.13
N ALA A 176 -56.79 -3.89 40.13
CA ALA A 176 -58.01 -3.13 40.36
C ALA A 176 -59.29 -3.99 40.49
N TYR A 177 -59.17 -5.31 40.30
CA TYR A 177 -60.28 -6.27 40.29
C TYR A 177 -60.17 -7.38 41.36
N SER A 178 -59.28 -7.25 42.33
CA SER A 178 -59.15 -8.15 43.50
C SER A 178 -59.50 -7.41 44.78
#